data_AF-A0A167BDU0-F1
#
_entry.id   AF-A0A167BDU0-F1
#
_cell.length_a   1.000
_cell.length_b   1.000
_cell.length_c   1.000
_cell.angle_alpha   90.00
_cell.angle_beta   90.00
_cell.angle_gamma   90.00
#
_symmetry.space_group_name_H-M   'P 1'
#
loop_
_entity.id
_entity.type
_entity.pdbx_description
1 polymer ?
#
loop_
_entity_poly.entity_id
_entity_poly.type
_entity_poly.pdbx_seq_one_letter_code
_entity_poly.pdbx_strand_id
1 'polypeptide(L)' 'MSDYCKHCQYNVKTASESESCPFNSLYWHFIHRHRKQFAGNHRMKMIYGNLNRMDTAKVDAILARAESLLADPDAL' A
#
# COMPACT_ATOMS: atom_id res chain seq x y z
N MET A 1 0.27 -1.73 -15.68
CA MET A 1 0.13 -2.11 -17.11
C MET A 1 0.85 -1.06 -17.94
N SER A 2 2.18 -1.12 -17.94
CA SER A 2 3.13 -0.30 -18.72
C SER A 2 4.51 -0.95 -18.57
N ASP A 3 5.52 -0.43 -19.25
CA ASP A 3 6.93 -0.81 -19.12
C ASP A 3 7.74 0.13 -18.22
N TYR A 4 7.12 1.14 -17.60
CA TYR A 4 7.76 2.08 -16.68
C TYR A 4 8.51 1.39 -15.53
N CYS A 5 7.99 0.26 -15.05
CA CYS A 5 8.61 -0.47 -13.96
C CYS A 5 9.97 -1.10 -14.35
N LYS A 6 10.27 -1.28 -15.65
CA LYS A 6 11.52 -1.94 -16.11
C LYS A 6 12.77 -1.12 -15.81
N HIS A 7 12.64 0.22 -15.78
CA HIS A 7 13.73 1.15 -15.55
C HIS A 7 13.53 2.00 -14.29
N CYS A 8 12.56 1.63 -13.45
CA CYS A 8 12.28 2.31 -12.20
C CYS A 8 13.26 1.84 -11.12
N GLN A 9 13.72 2.76 -10.27
CA GLN A 9 14.56 2.44 -9.11
C GLN A 9 13.84 1.64 -8.03
N TYR A 10 12.50 1.64 -8.07
CA TYR A 10 11.68 0.96 -7.08
C TYR A 10 11.26 -0.44 -7.52
N ASN A 11 11.23 -1.37 -6.56
CA ASN A 11 10.75 -2.72 -6.74
C ASN A 11 9.22 -2.78 -6.61
N VAL A 12 8.54 -3.06 -7.72
CA VAL A 12 7.07 -3.17 -7.78
C VAL A 12 6.51 -4.43 -7.10
N LYS A 13 7.36 -5.43 -6.81
CA LYS A 13 6.93 -6.71 -6.23
C LYS A 13 6.86 -6.69 -4.70
N THR A 14 7.50 -5.71 -4.07
CA THR A 14 7.62 -5.56 -2.62
C THR A 14 6.79 -4.38 -2.13
N ALA A 15 6.47 -4.32 -0.84
CA ALA A 15 5.48 -3.35 -0.34
C ALA A 15 5.89 -2.62 0.95
N SER A 16 6.90 -3.08 1.68
CA SER A 16 7.29 -2.54 3.00
C SER A 16 8.76 -2.13 3.08
N GLU A 17 9.58 -2.67 2.19
CA GLU A 17 11.01 -2.45 2.11
C GLU A 17 11.32 -1.03 1.60
N SER A 18 12.51 -0.52 1.88
CA SER A 18 12.93 0.84 1.50
C SER A 18 12.84 1.08 0.00
N GLU A 19 13.27 0.11 -0.79
CA GLU A 19 13.24 0.11 -2.26
C GLU A 19 11.87 -0.28 -2.86
N SER A 20 10.86 -0.58 -2.03
CA SER A 20 9.53 -0.91 -2.53
C SER A 20 8.88 0.26 -3.23
N CYS A 21 8.09 -0.03 -4.27
CA CYS A 21 7.28 0.98 -4.95
C CYS A 21 6.38 1.72 -3.93
N PRO A 22 6.48 3.06 -3.82
CA PRO A 22 5.66 3.86 -2.91
C PRO A 22 4.16 3.61 -3.04
N PHE A 23 3.69 3.34 -4.27
CA PHE A 23 2.29 3.05 -4.52
C PHE A 23 1.78 1.82 -3.78
N ASN A 24 2.62 0.80 -3.55
CA ASN A 24 2.18 -0.43 -2.90
C ASN A 24 1.84 -0.17 -1.42
N SER A 25 2.67 0.57 -0.70
CA SER A 25 2.41 0.93 0.70
C SER A 25 1.29 1.95 0.82
N LEU A 26 1.33 3.02 0.01
CA LEU A 26 0.32 4.08 0.02
C LEU A 26 -1.08 3.55 -0.35
N TYR A 27 -1.18 2.61 -1.28
CA TYR A 27 -2.44 1.97 -1.64
C TYR A 27 -3.08 1.27 -0.43
N TRP A 28 -2.34 0.39 0.25
CA TRP A 28 -2.87 -0.35 1.38
C TRP A 28 -3.15 0.55 2.59
N HIS A 29 -2.32 1.57 2.81
CA HIS A 29 -2.57 2.60 3.81
C HIS A 29 -3.88 3.34 3.57
N PHE A 30 -4.13 3.77 2.33
CA PHE A 30 -5.39 4.41 1.95
C PHE A 30 -6.59 3.49 2.20
N ILE A 31 -6.51 2.23 1.78
CA ILE A 31 -7.57 1.24 2.03
C ILE A 31 -7.81 1.08 3.53
N HIS A 32 -6.75 0.91 4.33
CA HIS A 32 -6.85 0.72 5.77
C HIS A 32 -7.49 1.93 6.46
N ARG A 33 -7.02 3.14 6.16
CA ARG A 33 -7.48 4.41 6.75
C ARG A 33 -8.97 4.68 6.46
N HIS A 34 -9.44 4.38 5.26
CA HIS A 34 -10.79 4.71 4.81
C HIS A 34 -11.80 3.57 4.96
N ARG A 35 -11.48 2.52 5.74
CA ARG A 35 -12.34 1.35 5.95
C ARG A 35 -13.78 1.67 6.29
N LYS A 36 -14.01 2.62 7.21
CA LYS A 36 -15.37 3.01 7.63
C LYS A 36 -16.19 3.62 6.48
N GLN A 37 -15.57 4.47 5.66
CA GLN A 37 -16.25 5.16 4.55
C GLN A 37 -16.60 4.20 3.42
N PHE A 38 -15.75 3.20 3.19
CA PHE A 38 -15.89 2.26 2.07
C PHE A 38 -16.53 0.92 2.44
N ALA A 39 -16.88 0.68 3.71
CA ALA A 39 -17.44 -0.59 4.17
C ALA A 39 -18.72 -1.00 3.42
N GLY A 40 -19.54 -0.04 2.99
CA GLY A 40 -20.77 -0.28 2.23
C GLY A 40 -20.58 -0.47 0.73
N ASN A 41 -19.38 -0.22 0.19
CA ASN A 41 -19.14 -0.32 -1.25
C ASN A 41 -18.86 -1.78 -1.65
N HIS A 42 -19.76 -2.37 -2.44
CA HIS A 42 -19.64 -3.76 -2.89
C HIS A 42 -18.32 -4.05 -3.60
N ARG A 43 -17.80 -3.11 -4.40
CA ARG A 43 -16.51 -3.26 -5.12
C ARG A 43 -15.33 -3.43 -4.16
N MET A 44 -15.44 -2.89 -2.95
CA MET A 44 -14.39 -2.92 -1.93
C MET A 44 -14.38 -4.22 -1.11
N LYS A 45 -15.42 -5.05 -1.21
CA LYS A 45 -15.57 -6.28 -0.41
C LYS A 45 -14.37 -7.22 -0.56
N MET A 46 -13.91 -7.45 -1.79
CA MET A 46 -12.75 -8.30 -2.06
C MET A 46 -11.44 -7.68 -1.58
N ILE A 47 -11.29 -6.36 -1.71
CA ILE A 47 -10.08 -5.64 -1.28
C ILE A 47 -9.91 -5.73 0.24
N TYR A 48 -10.98 -5.46 1.00
CA TYR A 48 -10.95 -5.64 2.46
C TYR A 48 -10.83 -7.10 2.87
N GLY A 49 -11.41 -8.03 2.10
CA GLY A 49 -11.23 -9.47 2.31
C GLY A 49 -9.76 -9.88 2.21
N ASN A 50 -9.04 -9.37 1.20
CA ASN A 50 -7.60 -9.61 1.06
C ASN A 50 -6.81 -8.98 2.20
N LEU A 51 -7.11 -7.74 2.58
CA LEU A 51 -6.44 -7.06 3.70
C LEU A 51 -6.61 -7.85 5.01
N ASN A 52 -7.81 -8.35 5.30
CA ASN A 52 -8.09 -9.13 6.51
C ASN A 52 -7.40 -10.51 6.55
N ARG A 53 -6.94 -11.02 5.40
CA ARG A 53 -6.20 -12.29 5.30
C ARG A 53 -4.69 -12.10 5.39
N MET A 54 -4.20 -10.87 5.29
CA MET A 54 -2.77 -10.60 5.46
C MET A 54 -2.38 -10.76 6.91
N ASP A 55 -1.16 -11.24 7.12
CA ASP A 55 -0.55 -11.26 8.45
C ASP A 55 -0.47 -9.85 9.04
N THR A 56 -0.75 -9.71 10.33
CA THR A 56 -0.80 -8.41 11.01
C THR A 56 0.56 -7.72 10.99
N ALA A 57 1.66 -8.44 11.19
CA ALA A 57 2.99 -7.85 11.16
C ALA A 57 3.33 -7.33 9.75
N LYS A 58 2.86 -8.02 8.71
CA LYS A 58 2.97 -7.53 7.33
C LYS A 58 2.16 -6.25 7.10
N VAL A 59 0.93 -6.20 7.61
CA VAL A 59 0.09 -4.99 7.50
C VAL A 59 0.76 -3.82 8.23
N ASP A 60 1.25 -4.03 9.45
CA ASP A 60 1.91 -2.98 10.24
C ASP A 60 3.16 -2.45 9.54
N ALA A 61 3.98 -3.32 8.94
CA ALA A 61 5.16 -2.91 8.18
C ALA A 61 4.80 -2.05 6.94
N ILE A 62 3.73 -2.42 6.23
CA ILE A 62 3.22 -1.68 5.08
C ILE A 62 2.71 -0.29 5.52
N LEU A 63 1.97 -0.23 6.64
CA LEU A 63 1.44 1.02 7.18
C LEU A 63 2.56 1.93 7.68
N ALA A 64 3.56 1.39 8.40
CA ALA A 64 4.72 2.15 8.86
C ALA A 64 5.53 2.73 7.69
N ARG A 65 5.71 1.95 6.61
CA ARG A 65 6.35 2.44 5.38
C ARG A 65 5.55 3.55 4.72
N ALA A 66 4.22 3.46 4.69
CA ALA A 66 3.37 4.51 4.12
C ALA A 66 3.41 5.80 4.95
N GLU A 67 3.39 5.71 6.28
CA GLU A 67 3.53 6.87 7.16
C GLU A 67 4.89 7.56 6.97
N SER A 68 5.98 6.80 6.79
CA SER A 68 7.29 7.41 6.52
C SER A 68 7.35 8.13 5.17
N LEU A 69 6.62 7.65 4.16
CA LEU A 69 6.49 8.32 2.87
C LEU A 69 5.63 9.58 2.93
N LEU A 70 4.57 9.56 3.74
CA LEU A 70 3.68 10.71 3.91
C LEU A 70 4.30 11.82 4.76
N ALA A 71 5.28 11.49 5.60
CA ALA A 71 6.01 12.46 6.41
C ALA A 71 6.86 13.41 5.54
N ASP A 72 7.39 12.92 4.42
CA ASP A 72 8.13 13.73 3.44
C ASP A 72 7.85 13.26 2.00
N PRO A 73 6.72 13.70 1.41
CA PRO A 73 6.34 13.31 0.06
C PRO A 73 7.27 13.84 -1.04
N ASP A 74 8.01 14.91 -0.76
CA ASP A 74 8.90 15.55 -1.73
C ASP A 74 10.23 14.79 -1.88
N ALA A 75 10.54 13.88 -0.96
CA ALA A 75 11.73 13.03 -0.99
C ALA A 75 11.57 11.75 -1.85
N LEU A 76 10.44 11.60 -2.56
CA LEU A 76 10.09 10.43 -3.38
C LEU A 76 10.73 10.39 -4.78
#